data_AF-A0A3D1AF34-F1
#
_entry.id   AF-A0A3D1AF34-F1
#
_cell.length_a   1.000
_cell.length_b   1.000
_cell.length_c   1.000
_cell.angle_alpha   90.00
_cell.angle_beta   90.00
_cell.angle_gamma   90.00
#
_symmetry.space_group_name_H-M   'P 1'
#
loop_
_entity.id
_entity.type
_entity.pdbx_description
1 polymer ?
#
loop_
_entity_poly.entity_id
_entity_poly.type
_entity_poly.pdbx_seq_one_letter_code
_entity_poly.pdbx_strand_id
1 'polypeptide(L)'
;MPRNGPQLTQQNNEPYSKRLIDRPEDIKSKAKLSFSFLYFKQIPYFGFEKTDSSWFVGFLQRLTDLSSKENFGIDPAEKNHYRYHPIDWEAKNIPIKLSDLNWIPIQYRENQTDFPLKQITISTANGRIVGFLNEESNVFHIVLLDPLHNIQPSGNYSYRIRDCEPLTSSFEELLAQMDHIRDKTKTCPSFSTGHNCVISQIPYNENVFCCSIDDSFKEKLFQVLKENNLSMKDVIEMGIMAYLE
;
A
#
# COMPACT_ATOMS: atom_id res chain seq x y z
N MET A 1 9.62 -86.66 -7.76
CA MET A 1 8.48 -85.76 -8.03
C MET A 1 8.90 -84.32 -7.76
N PRO A 2 9.09 -83.49 -8.79
CA PRO A 2 9.40 -82.07 -8.63
C PRO A 2 8.12 -81.23 -8.55
N ARG A 3 8.10 -80.22 -7.66
CA ARG A 3 6.99 -79.28 -7.46
C ARG A 3 7.03 -78.19 -8.52
N ASN A 4 5.92 -77.97 -9.24
CA ASN A 4 5.72 -76.79 -10.07
C ASN A 4 5.44 -75.57 -9.16
N GLY A 5 6.27 -74.54 -9.25
CA GLY A 5 6.02 -73.24 -8.61
C GLY A 5 4.95 -72.44 -9.37
N PRO A 6 4.28 -71.46 -8.72
CA PRO A 6 3.28 -70.63 -9.39
C PRO A 6 3.94 -69.70 -10.42
N GLN A 7 3.35 -69.64 -11.61
CA GLN A 7 3.73 -68.68 -12.65
C GLN A 7 3.33 -67.26 -12.21
N LEU A 8 4.31 -66.35 -12.18
CA LEU A 8 4.08 -64.92 -12.01
C LEU A 8 3.42 -64.38 -13.28
N THR A 9 2.16 -63.95 -13.17
CA THR A 9 1.49 -63.16 -14.19
C THR A 9 2.10 -61.75 -14.22
N GLN A 10 2.51 -61.30 -15.41
CA GLN A 10 2.92 -59.91 -15.62
C GLN A 10 1.71 -59.01 -15.36
N GLN A 11 1.73 -58.27 -14.26
CA GLN A 11 0.79 -57.19 -14.03
C GLN A 11 1.06 -56.09 -15.06
N ASN A 12 -0.01 -55.65 -15.72
CA ASN A 12 -0.02 -54.59 -16.70
C ASN A 12 0.66 -53.32 -16.13
N ASN A 13 1.66 -52.81 -16.85
CA ASN A 13 2.28 -51.52 -16.57
C ASN A 13 1.27 -50.39 -16.81
N GLU A 14 0.49 -50.05 -15.79
CA GLU A 14 -0.11 -48.72 -15.66
C GLU A 14 1.03 -47.68 -15.64
N PRO A 15 1.00 -46.61 -16.46
CA PRO A 15 2.08 -45.64 -16.49
C PRO A 15 2.01 -44.78 -15.23
N TYR A 16 2.71 -45.20 -14.18
CA TYR A 16 2.99 -44.40 -12.99
C TYR A 16 3.91 -43.21 -13.38
N SER A 17 3.35 -42.18 -14.00
CA SER A 17 4.05 -40.91 -14.25
C SER A 17 3.84 -39.96 -13.06
N LYS A 18 4.28 -40.35 -11.86
CA LYS A 18 4.60 -39.34 -10.83
C LYS A 18 5.97 -38.77 -11.17
N ARG A 19 5.98 -37.70 -11.97
CA ARG A 19 7.20 -36.94 -12.27
C ARG A 19 7.61 -36.18 -11.00
N LEU A 20 8.88 -36.30 -10.62
CA LEU A 20 9.46 -35.69 -9.43
C LEU A 20 9.99 -34.27 -9.66
N ILE A 21 9.94 -33.77 -10.90
CA ILE A 21 10.48 -32.47 -11.29
C ILE A 21 9.48 -31.82 -12.27
N ASP A 22 8.94 -30.68 -11.87
CA ASP A 22 8.08 -29.83 -12.71
C ASP A 22 8.90 -29.22 -13.86
N ARG A 23 8.34 -29.13 -15.08
CA ARG A 23 9.01 -28.40 -16.18
C ARG A 23 9.05 -26.90 -15.86
N PRO A 24 9.96 -26.11 -16.46
CA PRO A 24 9.94 -24.65 -16.32
C PRO A 24 8.58 -23.99 -16.64
N GLU A 25 7.84 -24.58 -17.58
CA GLU A 25 6.49 -24.15 -17.96
C GLU A 25 5.44 -24.50 -16.88
N ASP A 26 5.63 -25.61 -16.15
CA ASP A 26 4.83 -26.02 -14.99
C ASP A 26 5.18 -25.21 -13.73
N ILE A 27 6.37 -24.61 -13.67
CA ILE A 27 6.78 -23.68 -12.60
C ILE A 27 6.16 -22.30 -12.83
N LYS A 28 6.09 -21.82 -14.09
CA LYS A 28 5.38 -20.59 -14.44
C LYS A 28 3.88 -20.68 -14.13
N SER A 29 3.25 -21.83 -14.35
CA SER A 29 1.85 -22.08 -13.99
C SER A 29 1.59 -22.33 -12.50
N LYS A 30 2.61 -22.22 -11.65
CA LYS A 30 2.49 -22.31 -10.18
C LYS A 30 3.02 -21.08 -9.45
N ALA A 31 3.45 -20.05 -10.18
CA ALA A 31 3.91 -18.83 -9.55
C ALA A 31 2.75 -18.23 -8.74
N LYS A 32 3.00 -17.96 -7.46
CA LYS A 32 2.02 -17.26 -6.61
C LYS A 32 2.00 -15.78 -6.95
N LEU A 33 0.82 -15.18 -6.87
CA LEU A 33 0.68 -13.74 -7.10
C LEU A 33 1.44 -12.97 -6.02
N SER A 34 2.34 -12.09 -6.44
CA SER A 34 3.05 -11.17 -5.56
C SER A 34 2.60 -9.74 -5.78
N PHE A 35 2.76 -8.88 -4.78
CA PHE A 35 2.37 -7.48 -4.84
C PHE A 35 3.58 -6.57 -4.75
N SER A 36 3.62 -5.55 -5.60
CA SER A 36 4.64 -4.50 -5.55
C SER A 36 3.99 -3.14 -5.33
N PHE A 37 4.55 -2.38 -4.41
CA PHE A 37 4.16 -0.99 -4.15
C PHE A 37 5.08 0.02 -4.85
N LEU A 38 5.92 -0.43 -5.79
CA LEU A 38 6.89 0.42 -6.48
C LEU A 38 6.27 1.66 -7.14
N TYR A 39 5.05 1.54 -7.66
CA TYR A 39 4.31 2.63 -8.30
C TYR A 39 3.12 3.11 -7.47
N PHE A 40 3.05 2.72 -6.20
CA PHE A 40 1.95 3.12 -5.33
C PHE A 40 2.08 4.60 -4.94
N LYS A 41 0.98 5.33 -5.05
CA LYS A 41 0.90 6.73 -4.60
C LYS A 41 -0.51 7.05 -4.10
N GLN A 42 -0.61 7.86 -3.04
CA GLN A 42 -1.85 8.53 -2.67
C GLN A 42 -1.98 9.84 -3.46
N ILE A 43 -3.17 10.12 -3.97
CA ILE A 43 -3.52 11.37 -4.65
C ILE A 43 -4.92 11.82 -4.16
N PRO A 44 -5.33 13.07 -4.40
CA PRO A 44 -6.71 13.49 -4.14
C PRO A 44 -7.72 12.51 -4.76
N TYR A 45 -8.81 12.23 -4.03
CA TYR A 45 -9.83 11.21 -4.32
C TYR A 45 -9.38 9.74 -4.15
N PHE A 46 -8.10 9.48 -3.91
CA PHE A 46 -7.53 8.13 -3.75
C PHE A 46 -6.57 8.07 -2.54
N GLY A 47 -6.91 8.81 -1.50
CA GLY A 47 -6.18 8.84 -0.23
C GLY A 47 -6.93 8.17 0.91
N PHE A 48 -6.26 8.09 2.08
CA PHE A 48 -6.74 7.36 3.25
C PHE A 48 -7.38 8.23 4.34
N GLU A 49 -7.53 9.55 4.15
CA GLU A 49 -8.11 10.48 5.15
C GLU A 49 -9.43 9.98 5.76
N LYS A 50 -10.27 9.31 4.96
CA LYS A 50 -11.60 8.80 5.36
C LYS A 50 -11.63 7.30 5.60
N THR A 51 -10.49 6.69 5.90
CA THR A 51 -10.37 5.26 6.22
C THR A 51 -10.03 5.05 7.68
N ASP A 52 -10.45 3.91 8.23
CA ASP A 52 -10.13 3.49 9.58
C ASP A 52 -9.29 2.20 9.55
N SER A 53 -8.86 1.72 10.72
CA SER A 53 -8.10 0.49 10.86
C SER A 53 -8.79 -0.73 10.25
N SER A 54 -10.13 -0.78 10.24
CA SER A 54 -10.89 -1.91 9.69
C SER A 54 -10.74 -2.00 8.17
N TRP A 55 -10.63 -0.86 7.50
CA TRP A 55 -10.35 -0.81 6.06
C TRP A 55 -8.99 -1.44 5.75
N PHE A 56 -7.94 -1.06 6.50
CA PHE A 56 -6.60 -1.62 6.32
C PHE A 56 -6.53 -3.12 6.61
N VAL A 57 -7.25 -3.60 7.63
CA VAL A 57 -7.38 -5.04 7.91
C VAL A 57 -8.00 -5.76 6.71
N GLY A 58 -9.09 -5.21 6.13
CA GLY A 58 -9.72 -5.77 4.95
C GLY A 58 -8.80 -5.78 3.72
N PHE A 59 -8.04 -4.71 3.51
CA PHE A 59 -7.03 -4.63 2.45
C PHE A 59 -5.96 -5.72 2.60
N LEU A 60 -5.36 -5.86 3.78
CA LEU A 60 -4.34 -6.87 4.06
C LEU A 60 -4.90 -8.30 3.89
N GLN A 61 -6.10 -8.56 4.39
CA GLN A 61 -6.77 -9.85 4.20
C GLN A 61 -6.98 -10.17 2.72
N ARG A 62 -7.37 -9.18 1.90
CA ARG A 62 -7.52 -9.37 0.46
C ARG A 62 -6.17 -9.68 -0.22
N LEU A 63 -5.09 -8.99 0.17
CA LEU A 63 -3.76 -9.31 -0.34
C LEU A 63 -3.32 -10.73 0.06
N THR A 64 -3.58 -11.15 1.29
CA THR A 64 -3.29 -12.52 1.75
C THR A 64 -4.05 -13.55 0.92
N ASP A 65 -5.37 -13.38 0.76
CA ASP A 65 -6.22 -14.27 -0.05
C ASP A 65 -5.69 -14.38 -1.48
N LEU A 66 -5.44 -13.26 -2.14
CA LEU A 66 -4.93 -13.23 -3.51
C LEU A 66 -3.52 -13.81 -3.64
N SER A 67 -2.64 -13.56 -2.67
CA SER A 67 -1.27 -14.12 -2.66
C SER A 67 -1.23 -15.65 -2.52
N SER A 68 -2.32 -16.24 -2.02
CA SER A 68 -2.46 -17.69 -1.91
C SER A 68 -2.90 -18.35 -3.22
N LYS A 69 -3.35 -17.57 -4.19
CA LYS A 69 -3.84 -18.07 -5.49
C LYS A 69 -2.70 -18.39 -6.43
N GLU A 70 -2.80 -19.55 -7.05
CA GLU A 70 -2.02 -19.93 -8.22
C GLU A 70 -2.83 -19.54 -9.46
N ASN A 71 -2.19 -19.00 -10.50
CA ASN A 71 -2.86 -18.65 -11.76
C ASN A 71 -3.99 -17.60 -11.66
N PHE A 72 -3.91 -16.70 -10.68
CA PHE A 72 -4.88 -15.60 -10.56
C PHE A 72 -5.02 -14.83 -11.87
N GLY A 73 -6.26 -14.58 -12.29
CA GLY A 73 -6.53 -13.87 -13.53
C GLY A 73 -6.56 -14.76 -14.78
N ILE A 74 -6.59 -16.09 -14.63
CA ILE A 74 -6.93 -17.02 -15.71
C ILE A 74 -8.38 -17.49 -15.58
N ASP A 75 -8.81 -17.96 -14.40
CA ASP A 75 -10.16 -18.46 -14.15
C ASP A 75 -11.23 -17.34 -14.21
N PRO A 76 -12.22 -17.42 -15.13
CA PRO A 76 -13.34 -16.46 -15.19
C PRO A 76 -14.14 -16.35 -13.89
N ALA A 77 -14.31 -17.44 -13.14
CA ALA A 77 -15.07 -17.43 -11.89
C ALA A 77 -14.34 -16.60 -10.82
N GLU A 78 -13.01 -16.77 -10.70
CA GLU A 78 -12.19 -15.94 -9.83
C GLU A 78 -12.18 -14.48 -10.29
N LYS A 79 -12.02 -14.21 -11.59
CA LYS A 79 -12.10 -12.83 -12.12
C LYS A 79 -13.38 -12.14 -11.68
N ASN A 80 -14.51 -12.83 -11.79
CA ASN A 80 -15.80 -12.27 -11.38
C ASN A 80 -15.88 -12.09 -9.86
N HIS A 81 -15.42 -13.07 -9.07
CA HIS A 81 -15.42 -13.00 -7.61
C HIS A 81 -14.64 -11.79 -7.08
N TYR A 82 -13.44 -11.57 -7.61
CA TYR A 82 -12.57 -10.46 -7.22
C TYR A 82 -12.86 -9.16 -7.96
N ARG A 83 -13.80 -9.17 -8.92
CA ARG A 83 -14.03 -8.11 -9.90
C ARG A 83 -12.72 -7.66 -10.56
N TYR A 84 -11.88 -8.63 -10.91
CA TYR A 84 -10.62 -8.40 -11.60
C TYR A 84 -10.85 -8.13 -13.08
N HIS A 85 -10.98 -6.86 -13.43
CA HIS A 85 -11.18 -6.41 -14.81
C HIS A 85 -10.50 -5.08 -15.09
N PRO A 86 -10.20 -4.77 -16.36
CA PRO A 86 -9.69 -3.45 -16.76
C PRO A 86 -10.62 -2.32 -16.29
N ILE A 87 -10.04 -1.16 -16.00
CA ILE A 87 -10.78 0.07 -15.76
C ILE A 87 -11.39 0.56 -17.07
N ASP A 88 -12.68 0.84 -17.05
CA ASP A 88 -13.35 1.55 -18.14
C ASP A 88 -13.10 3.06 -17.96
N TRP A 89 -12.07 3.57 -18.62
CA TRP A 89 -11.66 4.98 -18.54
C TRP A 89 -12.69 5.95 -19.13
N GLU A 90 -13.65 5.45 -19.91
CA GLU A 90 -14.76 6.24 -20.46
C GLU A 90 -15.99 6.23 -19.52
N ALA A 91 -15.90 5.54 -18.38
CA ALA A 91 -17.00 5.50 -17.43
C ALA A 91 -17.28 6.87 -16.80
N LYS A 92 -18.55 7.07 -16.44
CA LYS A 92 -19.06 8.35 -15.95
C LYS A 92 -18.39 8.76 -14.63
N ASN A 93 -17.96 10.03 -14.56
CA ASN A 93 -17.48 10.72 -13.36
C ASN A 93 -16.21 10.11 -12.74
N ILE A 94 -15.28 9.56 -13.52
CA ILE A 94 -13.94 9.24 -13.00
C ILE A 94 -13.20 10.57 -12.75
N PRO A 95 -12.67 10.82 -11.54
CA PRO A 95 -12.08 12.11 -11.18
C PRO A 95 -10.67 12.35 -11.75
N ILE A 96 -10.08 11.35 -12.40
CA ILE A 96 -8.74 11.38 -12.99
C ILE A 96 -8.75 10.76 -14.39
N LYS A 97 -7.75 11.11 -15.18
CA LYS A 97 -7.43 10.48 -16.47
C LYS A 97 -6.21 9.58 -16.31
N LEU A 98 -6.05 8.66 -17.25
CA LEU A 98 -4.85 7.83 -17.36
C LEU A 98 -3.56 8.67 -17.43
N SER A 99 -3.60 9.83 -18.07
CA SER A 99 -2.47 10.78 -18.17
C SER A 99 -2.04 11.38 -16.83
N ASP A 100 -2.94 11.43 -15.84
CA ASP A 100 -2.66 12.02 -14.52
C ASP A 100 -1.76 11.09 -13.69
N LEU A 101 -1.67 9.81 -14.07
CA LEU A 101 -0.81 8.79 -13.45
C LEU A 101 0.65 8.88 -13.91
N ASN A 102 1.20 10.09 -13.98
CA ASN A 102 2.47 10.40 -14.65
C ASN A 102 3.74 9.82 -13.99
N TRP A 103 3.63 9.25 -12.79
CA TRP A 103 4.73 8.55 -12.11
C TRP A 103 4.88 7.09 -12.57
N ILE A 104 3.88 6.55 -13.27
CA ILE A 104 3.99 5.23 -13.91
C ILE A 104 4.81 5.38 -15.19
N PRO A 105 5.84 4.54 -15.40
CA PRO A 105 6.60 4.56 -16.65
C PRO A 105 5.69 4.46 -17.88
N ILE A 106 5.99 5.27 -18.90
CA ILE A 106 5.14 5.42 -20.09
C ILE A 106 4.84 4.09 -20.77
N GLN A 107 5.80 3.15 -20.77
CA GLN A 107 5.62 1.82 -21.37
C GLN A 107 4.53 0.96 -20.69
N TYR A 108 4.21 1.22 -19.41
CA TYR A 108 3.13 0.53 -18.70
C TYR A 108 1.85 1.37 -18.72
N ARG A 109 1.97 2.70 -18.63
CA ARG A 109 0.82 3.61 -18.60
C ARG A 109 0.08 3.64 -19.95
N GLU A 110 0.79 3.72 -21.07
CA GLU A 110 0.16 3.93 -22.38
C GLU A 110 -0.07 2.62 -23.15
N ASN A 111 0.60 1.52 -22.76
CA ASN A 111 0.36 0.20 -23.34
C ASN A 111 -0.77 -0.54 -22.61
N GLN A 112 -2.01 -0.08 -22.79
CA GLN A 112 -3.19 -0.73 -22.19
C GLN A 112 -3.54 -2.08 -22.81
N THR A 113 -2.91 -2.45 -23.93
CA THR A 113 -3.06 -3.79 -24.54
C THR A 113 -2.35 -4.84 -23.70
N ASP A 114 -1.08 -4.60 -23.36
CA ASP A 114 -0.26 -5.57 -22.64
C ASP A 114 -0.32 -5.36 -21.11
N PHE A 115 -0.46 -4.10 -20.67
CA PHE A 115 -0.51 -3.71 -19.26
C PHE A 115 -1.77 -2.91 -18.93
N PRO A 116 -2.98 -3.45 -19.19
CA PRO A 116 -4.20 -2.76 -18.81
C PRO A 116 -4.21 -2.52 -17.30
N LEU A 117 -4.53 -1.28 -16.90
CA LEU A 117 -4.82 -0.99 -15.50
C LEU A 117 -6.14 -1.65 -15.13
N LYS A 118 -6.07 -2.54 -14.15
CA LYS A 118 -7.18 -3.35 -13.65
C LYS A 118 -7.52 -2.93 -12.23
N GLN A 119 -8.76 -3.17 -11.86
CA GLN A 119 -9.21 -3.05 -10.47
C GLN A 119 -9.39 -4.43 -9.85
N ILE A 120 -9.25 -4.51 -8.54
CA ILE A 120 -9.56 -5.68 -7.71
C ILE A 120 -10.38 -5.16 -6.53
N THR A 121 -11.50 -5.80 -6.22
CA THR A 121 -12.33 -5.40 -5.08
C THR A 121 -11.73 -5.91 -3.77
N ILE A 122 -11.61 -5.03 -2.77
CA ILE A 122 -11.27 -5.44 -1.40
C ILE A 122 -12.49 -6.13 -0.79
N SER A 123 -13.61 -5.43 -0.76
CA SER A 123 -14.94 -5.95 -0.47
C SER A 123 -16.00 -5.02 -1.09
N THR A 124 -17.27 -5.40 -1.03
CA THR A 124 -18.37 -4.54 -1.50
C THR A 124 -18.40 -3.17 -0.79
N ALA A 125 -17.89 -3.08 0.44
CA ALA A 125 -17.87 -1.86 1.25
C ALA A 125 -16.51 -1.15 1.29
N ASN A 126 -15.41 -1.88 1.06
CA ASN A 126 -14.05 -1.41 1.34
C ASN A 126 -13.29 -1.00 0.08
N GLY A 127 -13.95 -0.61 -0.99
CA GLY A 127 -13.24 -0.06 -2.14
C GLY A 127 -12.48 -1.09 -2.97
N ARG A 128 -11.45 -0.59 -3.65
CA ARG A 128 -10.69 -1.32 -4.68
C ARG A 128 -9.19 -1.09 -4.57
N ILE A 129 -8.44 -2.04 -5.10
CA ILE A 129 -7.02 -1.95 -5.41
C ILE A 129 -6.91 -1.70 -6.92
N VAL A 130 -6.11 -0.73 -7.33
CA VAL A 130 -5.88 -0.41 -8.75
C VAL A 130 -4.42 -0.66 -9.09
N GLY A 131 -4.17 -1.32 -10.21
CA GLY A 131 -2.82 -1.65 -10.64
C GLY A 131 -2.77 -2.43 -11.94
N PHE A 132 -1.59 -2.91 -12.31
CA PHE A 132 -1.41 -3.76 -13.49
C PHE A 132 -0.61 -5.00 -13.12
N LEU A 133 -0.85 -6.10 -13.84
CA LEU A 133 -0.14 -7.36 -13.67
C LEU A 133 1.00 -7.42 -14.68
N ASN A 134 2.22 -7.65 -14.21
CA ASN A 134 3.28 -8.16 -15.07
C ASN A 134 3.13 -9.69 -15.12
N GLU A 135 2.62 -10.21 -16.24
CA GLU A 135 2.33 -11.63 -16.42
C GLU A 135 3.60 -12.48 -16.47
N GLU A 136 4.73 -11.93 -16.91
CA GLU A 136 6.01 -12.66 -16.95
C GLU A 136 6.56 -12.95 -15.54
N SER A 137 6.41 -11.99 -14.62
CA SER A 137 6.90 -12.10 -13.24
C SER A 137 5.82 -12.49 -12.23
N ASN A 138 4.55 -12.56 -12.65
CA ASN A 138 3.38 -12.70 -11.80
C ASN A 138 3.33 -11.71 -10.61
N VAL A 139 3.69 -10.45 -10.89
CA VAL A 139 3.69 -9.35 -9.91
C VAL A 139 2.60 -8.36 -10.27
N PHE A 140 1.65 -8.17 -9.36
CA PHE A 140 0.68 -7.09 -9.45
C PHE A 140 1.27 -5.82 -8.84
N HIS A 141 1.52 -4.83 -9.70
CA HIS A 141 1.99 -3.52 -9.27
C HIS A 141 0.80 -2.66 -8.86
N ILE A 142 0.67 -2.41 -7.56
CA ILE A 142 -0.35 -1.53 -7.01
C ILE A 142 0.05 -0.08 -7.32
N VAL A 143 -0.89 0.67 -7.88
CA VAL A 143 -0.71 2.07 -8.29
C VAL A 143 -1.52 3.00 -7.39
N LEU A 144 -2.81 2.70 -7.20
CA LEU A 144 -3.71 3.46 -6.33
C LEU A 144 -4.49 2.50 -5.44
N LEU A 145 -4.92 2.98 -4.28
CA LEU A 145 -6.00 2.37 -3.52
C LEU A 145 -7.20 3.31 -3.59
N ASP A 146 -8.37 2.72 -3.82
CA ASP A 146 -9.63 3.44 -4.03
C ASP A 146 -10.64 3.03 -2.94
N PRO A 147 -10.46 3.51 -1.69
CA PRO A 147 -11.33 3.15 -0.57
C PRO A 147 -12.79 3.58 -0.80
N LEU A 148 -13.00 4.62 -1.61
CA LEU A 148 -14.31 5.27 -1.81
C LEU A 148 -14.93 4.97 -3.19
N HIS A 149 -14.46 3.96 -3.91
CA HIS A 149 -15.02 3.50 -5.18
C HIS A 149 -15.06 4.58 -6.30
N ASN A 150 -14.15 5.55 -6.25
CA ASN A 150 -14.02 6.68 -7.16
C ASN A 150 -13.45 6.34 -8.55
N ILE A 151 -12.65 5.26 -8.72
CA ILE A 151 -12.05 4.94 -10.03
C ILE A 151 -13.08 4.40 -11.04
N GLN A 152 -14.22 3.92 -10.53
CA GLN A 152 -15.34 3.49 -11.36
C GLN A 152 -16.64 3.63 -10.56
N PRO A 153 -17.18 4.85 -10.44
CA PRO A 153 -18.41 5.11 -9.70
C PRO A 153 -19.56 4.29 -10.28
N SER A 154 -20.46 3.79 -9.43
CA SER A 154 -21.56 2.94 -9.86
C SER A 154 -22.92 3.61 -9.69
N GLY A 155 -23.90 3.13 -10.45
CA GLY A 155 -25.29 3.60 -10.36
C GLY A 155 -25.90 3.42 -8.97
N ASN A 156 -25.50 2.38 -8.23
CA ASN A 156 -25.94 2.15 -6.84
C ASN A 156 -25.59 3.31 -5.90
N TYR A 157 -24.55 4.08 -6.23
CA TYR A 157 -24.14 5.27 -5.50
C TYR A 157 -24.37 6.56 -6.31
N SER A 158 -25.27 6.52 -7.30
CA SER A 158 -25.60 7.65 -8.19
C SER A 158 -24.38 8.26 -8.91
N TYR A 159 -23.35 7.44 -9.17
CA TYR A 159 -22.09 7.89 -9.78
C TYR A 159 -21.40 9.05 -9.03
N ARG A 160 -21.59 9.11 -7.70
CA ARG A 160 -20.98 10.16 -6.86
C ARG A 160 -19.49 9.90 -6.68
N ILE A 161 -18.70 10.95 -6.88
CA ILE A 161 -17.32 11.02 -6.41
C ILE A 161 -17.36 11.41 -4.94
N ARG A 162 -16.49 10.81 -4.13
CA ARG A 162 -16.36 11.14 -2.71
C ARG A 162 -14.95 11.65 -2.45
N ASP A 163 -14.87 12.89 -1.98
CA ASP A 163 -13.59 13.54 -1.68
C ASP A 163 -12.87 12.78 -0.57
N CYS A 164 -11.57 12.57 -0.75
CA CYS A 164 -10.63 12.20 0.30
C CYS A 164 -9.23 12.66 -0.08
N GLU A 165 -8.46 13.06 0.91
CA GLU A 165 -7.07 13.48 0.71
C GLU A 165 -6.07 12.37 1.09
N PRO A 166 -4.83 12.44 0.56
CA PRO A 166 -3.73 11.62 1.07
C PRO A 166 -3.61 11.75 2.59
N LEU A 167 -3.51 10.61 3.28
CA LEU A 167 -3.20 10.59 4.71
C LEU A 167 -1.67 10.66 4.86
N THR A 168 -1.19 11.68 5.56
CA THR A 168 0.21 11.84 5.97
C THR A 168 0.37 11.41 7.42
N SER A 169 1.51 10.80 7.75
CA SER A 169 1.84 10.61 9.17
C SER A 169 2.22 11.95 9.82
N SER A 170 2.05 12.07 11.14
CA SER A 170 2.48 13.28 11.87
C SER A 170 3.98 13.59 11.69
N PHE A 171 4.78 12.55 11.43
CA PHE A 171 6.20 12.70 11.09
C PHE A 171 6.40 13.28 9.68
N GLU A 172 5.67 12.79 8.68
CA GLU A 172 5.70 13.33 7.32
C GLU A 172 5.14 14.76 7.26
N GLU A 173 4.10 15.06 8.04
CA GLU A 173 3.59 16.42 8.20
C GLU A 173 4.64 17.35 8.79
N LEU A 174 5.36 16.89 9.83
CA LEU A 174 6.45 17.64 10.43
C LEU A 174 7.58 17.87 9.40
N LEU A 175 7.99 16.84 8.66
CA LEU A 175 8.99 16.96 7.60
C LEU A 175 8.55 17.96 6.51
N ALA A 176 7.30 17.86 6.05
CA ALA A 176 6.74 18.78 5.04
C ALA A 176 6.68 20.22 5.56
N GLN A 177 6.33 20.43 6.83
CA GLN A 177 6.36 21.75 7.46
C GLN A 177 7.79 22.30 7.55
N MET A 178 8.76 21.46 7.89
CA MET A 178 10.18 21.84 7.93
C MET A 178 10.68 22.26 6.54
N ASP A 179 10.32 21.52 5.49
CA ASP A 179 10.69 21.84 4.11
C ASP A 179 10.02 23.13 3.63
N HIS A 180 8.73 23.34 3.93
CA HIS A 180 8.02 24.58 3.61
C HIS A 180 8.64 25.81 4.28
N ILE A 181 9.03 25.69 5.55
CA ILE A 181 9.73 26.75 6.27
C ILE A 181 11.07 27.05 5.58
N ARG A 182 11.84 26.02 5.21
CA ARG A 182 13.11 26.18 4.48
C ARG A 182 12.94 26.85 3.12
N ASP A 183 11.90 26.51 2.37
CA ASP A 183 11.66 27.11 1.05
C ASP A 183 11.24 28.58 1.15
N LYS A 184 10.41 28.92 2.16
CA LYS A 184 10.09 30.32 2.46
C LYS A 184 11.30 31.12 2.89
N THR A 185 12.24 30.53 3.64
CA THR A 185 13.43 31.25 4.10
C THR A 185 14.46 31.48 3.01
N LYS A 186 14.51 30.65 1.94
CA LYS A 186 15.36 30.88 0.75
C LYS A 186 15.04 32.20 0.03
N THR A 187 13.81 32.68 0.11
CA THR A 187 13.34 33.88 -0.62
C THR A 187 13.33 35.15 0.24
N CYS A 188 13.76 35.07 1.51
CA CYS A 188 13.73 36.20 2.44
C CYS A 188 14.95 37.13 2.22
N PRO A 189 14.75 38.40 1.82
CA PRO A 189 15.86 39.30 1.46
C PRO A 189 16.71 39.79 2.64
N SER A 190 16.18 39.74 3.86
CA SER A 190 16.85 40.26 5.06
C SER A 190 17.59 39.13 5.79
N PHE A 191 18.90 39.09 5.61
CA PHE A 191 19.85 38.16 6.22
C PHE A 191 20.02 38.30 7.75
N SER A 192 19.08 38.93 8.46
CA SER A 192 19.32 39.48 9.81
C SER A 192 18.38 39.00 10.92
N THR A 193 17.53 38.00 10.71
CA THR A 193 16.74 37.41 11.80
C THR A 193 17.20 35.99 12.07
N GLY A 194 17.71 35.72 13.28
CA GLY A 194 18.40 34.49 13.71
C GLY A 194 17.68 33.15 13.48
N HIS A 195 16.45 33.18 12.97
CA HIS A 195 15.63 32.01 12.63
C HIS A 195 16.27 31.15 11.53
N ASN A 196 16.90 31.76 10.50
CA ASN A 196 17.56 31.00 9.42
C ASN A 196 18.78 30.22 9.89
N CYS A 197 19.56 30.81 10.80
CA CYS A 197 20.74 30.15 11.38
C CYS A 197 20.32 28.90 12.15
N VAL A 198 19.28 29.02 12.99
CA VAL A 198 18.74 27.91 13.79
C VAL A 198 18.15 26.80 12.92
N ILE A 199 17.36 27.13 11.89
CA ILE A 199 16.74 26.13 11.00
C ILE A 199 17.78 25.39 10.14
N SER A 200 18.82 26.10 9.68
CA SER A 200 19.93 25.50 8.92
C SER A 200 20.85 24.61 9.77
N GLN A 201 20.79 24.75 11.09
CA GLN A 201 21.56 23.96 12.06
C GLN A 201 20.83 22.70 12.54
N ILE A 202 19.54 22.51 12.22
CA ILE A 202 18.80 21.30 12.58
C ILE A 202 19.44 20.12 11.83
N PRO A 203 20.16 19.21 12.54
CA PRO A 203 20.87 18.12 11.89
C PRO A 203 19.87 17.14 11.23
N TYR A 204 20.27 16.54 10.11
CA TYR A 204 19.46 15.55 9.40
C TYR A 204 19.47 14.17 10.08
N ASN A 205 20.29 13.97 11.12
CA ASN A 205 20.49 12.72 11.86
C ASN A 205 20.51 13.06 13.36
N GLU A 206 20.01 12.30 14.33
CA GLU A 206 19.29 11.03 14.46
C GLU A 206 18.66 11.07 15.88
N ASN A 207 17.57 10.35 16.12
CA ASN A 207 16.80 10.25 17.39
C ASN A 207 15.64 11.24 17.57
N VAL A 208 14.66 11.23 16.66
CA VAL A 208 13.32 11.78 16.94
C VAL A 208 12.51 10.77 17.74
N PHE A 209 12.14 11.10 18.97
CA PHE A 209 11.24 10.31 19.78
C PHE A 209 9.80 10.83 19.61
N CYS A 210 8.94 10.02 19.00
CA CYS A 210 7.51 10.32 18.87
C CYS A 210 6.74 9.43 19.84
N CYS A 211 5.98 10.03 20.75
CA CYS A 211 5.06 9.31 21.63
C CYS A 211 3.65 9.87 21.50
N SER A 212 2.66 8.97 21.55
CA SER A 212 1.27 9.36 21.68
C SER A 212 0.94 9.47 23.16
N ILE A 213 0.27 10.54 23.54
CA ILE A 213 -0.25 10.77 24.89
C ILE A 213 -1.75 11.02 24.79
N ASP A 214 -2.51 10.59 25.79
CA ASP A 214 -3.95 10.91 25.86
C ASP A 214 -4.17 12.39 26.22
N ASP A 215 -5.39 12.90 25.96
CA ASP A 215 -5.74 14.30 26.20
C ASP A 215 -5.59 14.69 27.69
N SER A 216 -5.87 13.77 28.62
CA SER A 216 -5.72 14.04 30.05
C SER A 216 -4.25 14.19 30.44
N PHE A 217 -3.37 13.37 29.88
CA PHE A 217 -1.93 13.47 30.10
C PHE A 217 -1.36 14.73 29.44
N LYS A 218 -1.84 15.05 28.23
CA LYS A 218 -1.49 16.29 27.52
C LYS A 218 -1.81 17.51 28.36
N GLU A 219 -3.03 17.64 28.88
CA GLU A 219 -3.43 18.77 29.71
C GLU A 219 -2.54 18.93 30.95
N LYS A 220 -2.28 17.84 31.67
CA LYS A 220 -1.38 17.84 32.83
C LYS A 220 0.04 18.24 32.47
N LEU A 221 0.57 17.70 31.37
CA LEU A 221 1.91 18.03 30.90
C LEU A 221 2.03 19.53 30.58
N PHE A 222 1.08 20.09 29.82
CA PHE A 222 1.07 21.52 29.50
C PHE A 222 0.90 22.40 30.75
N GLN A 223 0.13 21.97 31.73
CA GLN A 223 0.01 22.66 33.01
C GLN A 223 1.36 22.69 33.74
N VAL A 224 2.04 21.55 33.88
CA VAL A 224 3.35 21.45 34.55
C VAL A 224 4.40 22.32 33.85
N LEU A 225 4.47 22.27 32.52
CA LEU A 225 5.41 23.08 31.74
C LEU A 225 5.19 24.58 32.00
N LYS A 226 3.93 25.02 32.02
CA LYS A 226 3.58 26.43 32.21
C LYS A 226 3.82 26.91 33.64
N GLU A 227 3.40 26.14 34.64
CA GLU A 227 3.50 26.52 36.06
C GLU A 227 4.95 26.58 36.54
N ASN A 228 5.79 25.69 36.02
CA ASN A 228 7.20 25.58 36.43
C ASN A 228 8.16 26.27 35.45
N ASN A 229 7.65 26.89 34.39
CA ASN A 229 8.44 27.50 33.32
C ASN A 229 9.50 26.55 32.75
N LEU A 230 9.10 25.30 32.51
CA LEU A 230 9.95 24.22 31.99
C LEU A 230 9.72 24.02 30.50
N SER A 231 10.75 23.56 29.81
CA SER A 231 10.64 23.03 28.45
C SER A 231 10.31 21.53 28.46
N MET A 232 9.82 21.03 27.33
CA MET A 232 9.62 19.57 27.14
C MET A 232 10.89 18.77 27.38
N LYS A 233 12.05 19.35 27.03
CA LYS A 233 13.35 18.72 27.23
C LYS A 233 13.65 18.56 28.73
N ASP A 234 13.39 19.60 29.53
CA ASP A 234 13.65 19.56 30.98
C ASP A 234 12.83 18.46 31.65
N VAL A 235 11.55 18.32 31.28
CA VAL A 235 10.67 17.27 31.82
C VAL A 235 11.16 15.86 31.45
N ILE A 236 11.62 15.67 30.21
CA ILE A 236 12.17 14.38 29.76
C ILE A 236 13.48 14.07 30.50
N GLU A 237 14.39 15.04 30.62
CA GLU A 237 15.66 14.86 31.34
C GLU A 237 15.41 14.55 32.82
N MET A 238 14.50 15.27 33.49
CA MET A 238 14.12 15.00 34.87
C MET A 238 13.55 13.58 35.04
N GLY A 239 12.69 13.14 34.13
CA GLY A 239 12.14 11.77 34.16
C GLY A 239 13.21 10.70 33.97
N ILE A 240 14.19 10.93 33.08
CA ILE A 240 15.32 10.02 32.88
C ILE A 240 16.19 9.96 34.14
N MET A 241 16.55 11.11 34.71
CA MET A 241 17.40 11.18 35.91
C MET A 241 16.74 10.50 37.11
N ALA A 242 15.42 10.68 37.29
CA ALA A 242 14.66 10.01 38.35
C ALA A 242 14.64 8.47 38.27
N TYR A 243 14.96 7.89 37.10
CA TYR A 243 15.07 6.45 36.90
C TYR A 243 16.52 5.94 36.96
N LEU A 244 17.51 6.83 36.88
CA LEU A 244 18.94 6.49 36.92
C LEU A 244 19.53 6.63 38.34
N GLU A 245 18.84 7.30 39.25
CA GLU A 245 19.10 7.34 40.69
C GLU A 245 18.45 6.15 41.42
#